data_AF-A0A259TL92-F1
#
_entry.id   AF-A0A259TL92-F1
#
_cell.length_a   1.000
_cell.length_b   1.000
_cell.length_c   1.000
_cell.angle_alpha   90.00
_cell.angle_beta   90.00
_cell.angle_gamma   90.00
#
_symmetry.space_group_name_H-M   'P 1'
#
loop_
_entity.id
_entity.type
_entity.pdbx_description
1 polymer ?
#
loop_
_entity_poly.entity_id
_entity_poly.type
_entity_poly.pdbx_seq_one_letter_code
_entity_poly.pdbx_strand_id
1 'polypeptide(L)' 'MFEMQQTRSRCGDDWIIWTGHDEICAAGLLLGSDGAIGSTFNRMPKMFTSMYRAGSSNDGKDVGIFWKSFAQRVDLP' A
#
# COMPACT_ATOMS: atom_id res chain seq x y z
N MET A 1 -7.81 1.26 9.17
CA MET A 1 -6.42 1.50 9.64
C MET A 1 -6.23 1.19 11.12
N PHE A 2 -7.08 1.70 12.02
CA PHE A 2 -7.01 1.35 13.46
C PHE A 2 -7.03 -0.17 13.72
N GLU A 3 -7.92 -0.90 13.05
CA GLU A 3 -8.01 -2.36 13.18
C GLU A 3 -6.73 -3.08 12.74
N MET A 4 -6.08 -2.62 11.68
CA MET A 4 -4.83 -3.22 11.20
C MET A 4 -3.70 -3.08 12.23
N GLN A 5 -3.60 -1.91 12.88
CA GLN A 5 -2.65 -1.68 13.97
C GLN A 5 -2.97 -2.56 15.18
N GLN A 6 -4.25 -2.78 15.48
CA GLN A 6 -4.68 -3.71 16.54
C GLN A 6 -4.37 -5.17 16.19
N THR A 7 -4.52 -5.56 14.92
CA THR A 7 -4.13 -6.89 14.46
C THR A 7 -2.62 -7.09 14.60
N ARG A 8 -1.81 -6.14 14.14
CA ARG A 8 -0.35 -6.21 14.29
C ARG A 8 0.06 -6.28 15.76
N SER A 9 -0.53 -5.46 16.63
CA SER A 9 -0.17 -5.44 18.05
C SER A 9 -0.55 -6.73 18.79
N ARG A 10 -1.61 -7.42 18.36
CA ARG A 10 -2.08 -8.67 18.98
C ARG A 10 -1.40 -9.91 18.42
N CYS A 11 -1.13 -9.94 17.12
CA CYS A 11 -0.60 -11.11 16.42
C CYS A 11 0.93 -11.10 16.36
N GLY A 12 1.57 -9.94 16.46
CA GLY A 12 3.02 -9.81 16.34
C GLY A 12 3.53 -9.96 14.90
N ASP A 13 4.83 -10.25 14.78
CA ASP A 13 5.54 -10.29 13.50
C ASP A 13 5.46 -11.65 12.79
N ASP A 14 4.96 -12.69 13.49
CA ASP A 14 4.78 -14.03 12.91
C ASP A 14 3.62 -14.11 11.89
N TRP A 15 2.85 -13.02 11.77
CA TRP A 15 1.68 -12.94 10.91
C TRP A 15 1.88 -11.96 9.76
N ILE A 16 1.43 -12.38 8.58
CA ILE A 16 1.42 -11.53 7.39
C ILE A 16 0.06 -10.83 7.29
N ILE A 17 0.10 -9.50 7.20
CA ILE A 17 -1.08 -8.65 7.07
C ILE A 17 -1.17 -8.13 5.64
N TRP A 18 -2.30 -8.41 4.98
CA TRP A 18 -2.57 -7.97 3.61
C TRP A 18 -3.64 -6.89 3.57
N THR A 19 -3.38 -5.81 2.83
CA THR A 19 -4.39 -4.78 2.54
C THR A 19 -5.26 -5.19 1.34
N GLY A 20 -6.57 -5.25 1.52
CA GLY A 20 -7.51 -5.72 0.50
C GLY A 20 -8.16 -4.64 -0.38
N HIS A 21 -8.37 -3.44 0.15
CA HIS A 21 -9.00 -2.35 -0.62
C HIS A 21 -7.94 -1.62 -1.44
N ASP A 22 -8.17 -1.52 -2.75
CA ASP A 22 -7.25 -0.90 -3.71
C ASP A 22 -6.98 0.57 -3.36
N GLU A 23 -8.00 1.28 -2.86
CA GLU A 23 -8.01 2.71 -2.52
C GLU A 23 -7.15 3.05 -1.29
N ILE A 24 -6.92 2.08 -0.40
CA ILE A 24 -6.14 2.27 0.83
C ILE A 24 -4.80 1.54 0.79
N CYS A 25 -4.44 0.93 -0.35
CA CYS A 25 -3.20 0.16 -0.52
C CYS A 25 -1.96 0.95 -0.06
N ALA A 26 -1.80 2.19 -0.54
CA ALA A 26 -0.68 3.06 -0.16
C ALA A 26 -0.61 3.29 1.36
N ALA A 27 -1.75 3.57 1.99
CA ALA A 27 -1.80 3.82 3.42
C ALA A 27 -1.58 2.55 4.25
N GLY A 28 -2.06 1.39 3.78
CA GLY A 28 -1.78 0.10 4.39
C GLY A 28 -0.29 -0.20 4.42
N LEU A 29 0.39 -0.03 3.28
CA LEU A 29 1.84 -0.24 3.17
C LEU A 29 2.62 0.70 4.11
N LEU A 30 2.27 1.98 4.14
CA LEU A 30 2.90 2.97 5.04
C LEU A 30 2.70 2.65 6.53
N LEU A 31 1.60 2.00 6.87
CA LEU A 31 1.25 1.65 8.25
C LEU A 31 1.69 0.23 8.63
N GLY A 32 2.45 -0.46 7.78
CA GLY A 32 3.06 -1.75 8.12
C GLY A 32 2.23 -2.98 7.73
N SER A 33 1.37 -2.89 6.72
CA SER A 33 0.91 -4.08 6.02
C SER A 33 2.06 -4.66 5.19
N ASP A 34 2.22 -5.98 5.18
CA ASP A 34 3.32 -6.66 4.48
C ASP A 34 3.11 -6.75 2.97
N GLY A 35 1.88 -6.49 2.52
CA GLY A 35 1.52 -6.43 1.11
C GLY A 35 0.07 -6.01 0.90
N ALA A 36 -0.37 -6.10 -0.35
CA ALA A 36 -1.75 -5.83 -0.73
C ALA A 36 -2.24 -6.83 -1.78
N ILE A 37 -3.54 -7.10 -1.77
CA ILE A 37 -4.24 -7.95 -2.74
C ILE A 37 -5.47 -7.17 -3.18
N GLY A 38 -5.63 -6.97 -4.48
CA GLY A 38 -6.80 -6.27 -4.97
C GLY A 38 -7.06 -6.50 -6.45
N SER A 39 -8.33 -6.38 -6.83
CA SER A 39 -8.79 -6.73 -8.17
C SER A 39 -8.28 -5.76 -9.24
N THR A 40 -8.05 -4.50 -8.86
CA THR A 40 -7.55 -3.45 -9.75
C THR A 40 -6.11 -3.71 -10.20
N PHE A 41 -5.38 -4.59 -9.50
CA PHE A 41 -4.01 -4.95 -9.83
C PHE A 41 -3.93 -5.60 -11.21
N ASN A 42 -4.99 -6.30 -11.64
CA ASN A 42 -5.06 -6.90 -12.98
C ASN A 42 -5.04 -5.85 -14.09
N ARG A 43 -5.59 -4.65 -13.82
CA ARG A 43 -5.66 -3.56 -14.80
C ARG A 43 -4.47 -2.61 -14.70
N MET A 44 -3.92 -2.43 -13.49
CA MET A 44 -2.82 -1.49 -13.23
C MET A 44 -1.65 -2.13 -12.47
N PRO A 45 -1.10 -3.28 -12.92
CA PRO A 45 -0.14 -4.05 -12.13
C PRO A 45 1.14 -3.25 -11.84
N LYS A 46 1.65 -2.52 -12.83
CA LYS A 46 2.88 -1.71 -12.72
C LYS A 46 2.78 -0.67 -11.61
N MET A 47 1.62 -0.02 -11.46
CA MET A 47 1.38 1.00 -10.45
C MET A 47 1.49 0.41 -9.04
N PHE A 48 0.77 -0.68 -8.76
CA PHE A 48 0.81 -1.33 -7.44
C PHE A 48 2.17 -1.95 -7.12
N THR A 49 2.85 -2.53 -8.10
CA THR A 49 4.23 -3.02 -7.89
C THR A 49 5.22 -1.88 -7.61
N SER A 50 5.00 -0.70 -8.20
CA SER A 50 5.85 0.47 -7.95
C SER A 50 5.61 1.04 -6.55
N MET A 51 4.35 1.13 -6.11
CA MET A 51 4.01 1.49 -4.73
C MET A 51 4.64 0.53 -3.72
N TYR A 52 4.51 -0.78 -3.95
CA TYR A 52 5.10 -1.78 -3.06
C TYR A 52 6.62 -1.59 -2.94
N ARG A 53 7.33 -1.46 -4.06
CA ARG A 53 8.78 -1.23 -4.08
C ARG A 53 9.18 0.03 -3.32
N ALA A 54 8.45 1.12 -3.53
CA ALA A 54 8.67 2.39 -2.83
C ALA A 54 8.44 2.28 -1.31
N GLY A 55 7.52 1.40 -0.88
CA GLY A 55 7.23 1.17 0.54
C GLY A 55 8.19 0.20 1.23
N SER A 56 8.74 -0.75 0.48
CA SER A 56 9.71 -1.73 0.98
C SER A 56 11.15 -1.21 0.96
N SER A 57 11.48 -0.19 0.16
CA SER A 57 12.72 0.56 0.32
C SER A 57 12.73 1.27 1.67
N ASN A 58 13.88 1.34 2.33
CA ASN A 58 14.07 1.93 3.67
C ASN A 58 13.82 3.46 3.75
N ASP A 59 13.10 4.01 2.77
CA ASP A 59 12.73 5.40 2.62
C ASP A 59 11.20 5.49 2.41
N GLY A 60 10.44 5.26 3.49
CA GLY A 60 8.96 5.30 3.48
C GLY A 60 8.36 6.66 3.06
N LYS A 61 9.19 7.67 2.79
CA LYS A 61 8.80 8.94 2.16
C LYS A 61 8.31 8.75 0.71
N ASP A 62 8.72 7.67 0.06
CA ASP A 62 8.60 7.51 -1.39
C ASP A 62 7.18 7.06 -1.84
N VAL A 63 6.46 6.28 -1.01
CA VAL A 63 5.08 5.84 -1.34
C VAL A 63 4.09 7.00 -1.42
N GLY A 64 4.16 7.94 -0.47
CA GLY A 64 3.27 9.10 -0.44
C GLY A 64 3.53 10.07 -1.60
N ILE A 65 4.80 10.22 -1.99
CA ILE A 65 5.21 11.01 -3.16
C ILE A 65 4.73 10.32 -4.45
N PHE A 66 4.91 9.01 -4.56
CA PHE A 66 4.42 8.23 -5.69
C PHE A 66 2.90 8.37 -5.83
N TRP A 67 2.13 8.22 -4.75
CA TRP A 67 0.67 8.34 -4.80
C TRP A 67 0.22 9.73 -5.25
N LYS A 68 0.85 10.81 -4.74
CA LYS A 68 0.56 12.18 -5.18
C LYS A 68 0.89 12.40 -6.65
N SER A 69 2.07 11.95 -7.10
CA SER A 69 2.48 12.07 -8.51
C SER A 69 1.60 11.22 -9.43
N PHE A 70 1.15 10.05 -8.97
CA PHE A 70 0.20 9.23 -9.68
C PHE A 70 -1.16 9.90 -9.78
N ALA A 71 -1.75 10.33 -8.66
CA ALA A 71 -3.05 11.02 -8.62
C ALA A 71 -3.09 12.21 -9.60
N GLN A 72 -2.01 13.00 -9.67
CA GLN A 72 -1.85 14.10 -10.63
C GLN A 72 -1.77 13.64 -12.10
N ARG A 73 -1.34 12.40 -12.37
CA ARG A 73 -1.26 11.80 -13.71
C ARG A 73 -2.56 11.09 -14.12
N VAL A 74 -3.45 10.80 -13.18
CA VAL A 74 -4.78 10.23 -13.42
C VAL A 74 -5.90 11.26 -13.38
N ASP A 75 -5.59 12.56 -13.37
CA ASP A 75 -6.51 13.57 -13.87
C ASP A 75 -6.79 13.24 -15.35
N LEU A 76 -7.70 12.29 -15.53
CA LEU A 76 -8.48 12.08 -16.73
C LEU A 76 -9.32 13.37 -16.90
N PRO A 77 -9.55 13.83 -18.14
CA PRO A 77 -10.54 14.86 -18.39
C PRO A 77 -11.92 14.48 -17.82
#